data_AF-A0A392PIM3-F1
#
_entry.id   AF-A0A392PIM3-F1
#
_cell.length_a   1.000
_cell.length_b   1.000
_cell.length_c   1.000
_cell.angle_alpha   90.00
_cell.angle_beta   90.00
_cell.angle_gamma   90.00
#
_symmetry.space_group_name_H-M   'P 1'
#
loop_
_entity.id
_entity.type
_entity.pdbx_description
1 polymer ?
#
loop_
_entity_poly.entity_id
_entity_poly.type
_entity_poly.pdbx_seq_one_letter_code
_entity_poly.pdbx_strand_id
1 'polypeptide(L)'
;FSPKNDQAWKLRDGCTRKTNLDCESDEFYEMENVKLPESTSVFVNNTMEIKECGGGGCVMWFGELVDIIKYRADGQELYIRRAYQKLGEYA
;
A
#
# COMPACT_ATOMS: atom_id res chain seq x y z
N PHE A 1 -1.89 -3.75 -9.30
CA PHE A 1 -1.86 -2.38 -9.83
C PHE A 1 -1.47 -2.40 -11.31
N SER A 2 -1.93 -1.44 -12.09
CA SER A 2 -1.58 -1.20 -13.49
C SER A 2 -1.27 0.29 -13.70
N PRO A 3 -0.43 0.65 -14.68
CA PRO A 3 -0.23 2.06 -15.04
C PRO A 3 -1.57 2.78 -15.26
N LYS A 4 -1.67 4.03 -14.80
CA LYS A 4 -2.79 4.91 -15.16
C LYS A 4 -2.83 5.15 -16.67
N ASN A 5 -1.65 5.33 -17.25
CA ASN A 5 -1.42 5.53 -18.67
C ASN A 5 -0.08 4.91 -19.07
N ASP A 6 -0.11 3.94 -19.99
CA ASP A 6 1.10 3.23 -20.43
C ASP A 6 2.11 4.14 -21.13
N GLN A 7 1.65 5.16 -21.87
CA GLN A 7 2.54 6.11 -22.54
C GLN A 7 3.21 7.07 -21.56
N ALA A 8 2.48 7.51 -20.53
CA ALA A 8 3.00 8.40 -19.50
C ALA A 8 3.69 7.66 -18.34
N TRP A 9 3.73 6.32 -18.36
CA TRP A 9 4.33 5.52 -17.29
C TRP A 9 5.81 5.86 -17.04
N LYS A 10 6.56 6.14 -18.12
CA LYS A 10 7.96 6.59 -18.04
C LYS A 10 8.13 7.94 -17.36
N LEU A 11 7.07 8.75 -17.32
CA LEU A 11 7.01 10.05 -16.63
C LEU A 11 6.55 9.91 -15.17
N ARG A 12 6.42 8.68 -14.65
CA ARG A 12 6.00 8.39 -13.27
C ARG A 12 4.59 8.88 -12.93
N ASP A 13 3.67 8.80 -13.89
CA ASP A 13 2.26 9.18 -13.74
C ASP A 13 1.48 8.31 -12.71
N GLY A 14 2.12 7.25 -12.18
CA GLY A 14 1.55 6.42 -11.14
C GLY A 14 0.55 5.39 -11.67
N CYS A 15 -0.02 4.62 -10.75
CA CYS A 15 -0.80 3.42 -11.04
C CYS A 15 -2.18 3.45 -10.38
N THR A 16 -3.08 2.62 -10.91
CA THR A 16 -4.40 2.33 -10.34
C THR A 16 -4.50 0.86 -9.97
N ARG A 17 -5.48 0.54 -9.12
CA ARG A 17 -5.81 -0.84 -8.78
C ARG A 17 -6.39 -1.53 -10.03
N LYS A 18 -6.01 -2.80 -10.24
CA LYS A 18 -6.59 -3.63 -11.30
C LYS A 18 -7.98 -4.13 -10.93
N THR A 19 -8.17 -4.45 -9.65
CA THR A 19 -9.40 -5.01 -9.09
C THR A 19 -9.92 -4.06 -8.01
N ASN A 20 -11.24 -3.86 -7.98
CA ASN A 20 -11.90 -3.07 -6.96
C ASN A 20 -11.83 -3.77 -5.61
N LEU A 21 -11.80 -2.97 -4.54
CA LEU A 21 -11.87 -3.44 -3.17
C LEU A 21 -13.30 -3.80 -2.82
N ASP A 22 -13.49 -4.82 -1.99
CA ASP A 22 -14.81 -5.28 -1.54
C ASP A 22 -15.05 -5.09 -0.03
N CYS A 23 -14.08 -4.50 0.66
CA CYS A 23 -14.04 -4.27 2.09
C CYS A 23 -13.95 -5.51 2.99
N GLU A 24 -14.66 -6.58 2.66
CA GLU A 24 -14.82 -7.76 3.50
C GLU A 24 -13.70 -8.78 3.34
N SER A 25 -13.25 -9.01 2.11
CA SER A 25 -12.24 -10.02 1.80
C SER A 25 -10.86 -9.43 1.50
N ASP A 26 -10.79 -8.12 1.25
CA ASP A 26 -9.53 -7.40 1.03
C ASP A 26 -8.42 -7.84 1.98
N GLU A 27 -7.22 -7.98 1.41
CA GLU A 27 -6.02 -8.36 2.13
C GLU A 27 -4.95 -7.26 2.03
N PHE A 28 -3.84 -7.45 2.71
CA PHE A 28 -2.71 -6.52 2.65
C PHE A 28 -1.53 -7.15 1.91
N TYR A 29 -0.94 -6.39 0.99
CA TYR A 29 0.33 -6.71 0.38
C TYR A 29 1.45 -6.02 1.16
N GLU A 30 2.38 -6.83 1.67
CA GLU A 30 3.53 -6.35 2.44
C GLU A 30 4.62 -5.84 1.50
N MET A 31 5.06 -4.60 1.72
CA MET A 31 6.13 -3.98 0.97
C MET A 31 7.23 -3.52 1.91
N GLU A 32 8.37 -4.19 1.84
CA GLU A 32 9.54 -3.88 2.66
C GLU A 32 10.45 -2.83 2.02
N ASN A 33 11.29 -2.22 2.87
CA ASN A 33 12.36 -1.30 2.50
C ASN A 33 11.85 -0.08 1.73
N VAL A 34 10.78 0.55 2.22
CA VAL A 34 10.21 1.74 1.57
C VAL A 34 10.36 3.01 2.39
N LYS A 35 10.43 4.15 1.69
CA LYS A 35 10.00 5.44 2.21
C LYS A 35 8.48 5.40 2.33
N LEU A 36 7.96 5.69 3.52
CA LEU A 36 6.52 5.78 3.74
C LEU A 36 5.89 6.90 2.89
N PRO A 37 4.61 6.77 2.50
CA PRO A 37 3.92 7.78 1.71
C PRO A 37 3.80 9.11 2.48
N GLU A 38 3.57 10.19 1.73
CA GLU A 38 3.28 11.49 2.33
C GLU A 38 2.13 11.41 3.34
N SER A 39 2.24 12.12 4.46
CA SER A 39 1.32 12.03 5.60
C SER A 39 0.14 13.01 5.53
N THR A 40 -0.18 13.55 4.36
CA THR A 40 -1.24 14.56 4.18
C THR A 40 -2.63 14.03 4.55
N SER A 41 -2.87 12.74 4.34
CA SER A 41 -4.16 12.07 4.58
C SER A 41 -4.01 10.82 5.46
N VAL A 42 -3.55 11.01 6.70
CA VAL A 42 -3.32 9.92 7.65
C VAL A 42 -4.20 10.01 8.89
N PHE A 43 -4.52 8.84 9.43
CA PHE A 43 -4.97 8.68 10.81
C PHE A 43 -3.86 8.00 11.61
N VAL A 44 -3.51 8.59 12.75
CA VAL A 44 -2.48 8.06 13.65
C VAL A 44 -3.13 7.64 14.95
N ASN A 45 -2.85 6.43 15.40
CA ASN A 45 -3.29 5.94 16.69
C ASN A 45 -2.14 5.19 17.38
N ASN A 46 -1.56 5.80 18.40
CA ASN A 46 -0.42 5.28 19.15
C ASN A 46 -0.81 4.24 20.23
N THR A 47 -2.11 4.06 20.47
CA THR A 47 -2.65 3.11 21.46
C THR A 47 -3.22 1.85 20.81
N MET A 48 -3.35 1.84 19.49
CA MET A 48 -3.91 0.72 18.76
C MET A 48 -2.87 -0.39 18.62
N GLU A 49 -3.11 -1.50 19.29
CA GLU A 49 -2.36 -2.74 19.17
C GLU A 49 -3.09 -3.72 18.24
N ILE A 50 -3.48 -3.29 17.03
CA ILE A 50 -3.95 -4.26 16.04
C ILE A 50 -2.79 -5.25 15.84
N LYS A 51 -3.06 -6.56 15.97
CA LYS A 51 -2.05 -7.62 15.77
C LYS A 51 -1.29 -7.46 14.44
N GLU A 52 -1.92 -6.86 13.44
CA GLU A 52 -1.39 -6.56 12.11
C GLU A 52 -0.44 -5.34 12.08
N CYS A 53 -0.47 -4.43 13.07
CA CYS A 53 0.44 -3.27 13.17
C CYS A 53 1.63 -3.49 14.14
N GLY A 54 1.87 -4.71 14.64
CA GLY A 54 3.11 -5.03 15.35
C GLY A 54 3.33 -4.37 16.73
N GLY A 55 2.28 -3.84 17.39
CA GLY A 55 2.33 -3.47 18.81
C GLY A 55 2.97 -2.12 19.17
N GLY A 56 3.13 -1.19 18.22
CA GLY A 56 3.73 0.14 18.44
C GLY A 56 2.83 1.34 18.11
N GLY A 57 1.54 1.11 17.90
CA GLY A 57 0.63 2.06 17.27
C GLY A 57 0.56 1.91 15.75
N CYS A 58 -0.47 2.48 15.12
CA CYS A 58 -0.70 2.41 13.69
C CYS A 58 -0.68 3.80 13.05
N VAL A 59 -0.15 3.87 11.83
CA VAL A 59 -0.38 4.96 10.88
C VAL A 59 -1.17 4.38 9.70
N MET A 60 -2.32 4.96 9.39
CA MET A 60 -3.21 4.51 8.33
C MET A 60 -3.41 5.63 7.32
N TRP A 61 -3.10 5.37 6.05
CA TRP A 61 -3.30 6.31 4.95
C TRP A 61 -4.64 6.09 4.27
N PHE A 62 -5.27 7.18 3.83
CA PHE A 62 -6.51 7.16 3.05
C PHE A 62 -6.32 7.90 1.72
N GLY A 63 -6.88 7.34 0.64
CA GLY A 63 -6.80 7.93 -0.70
C GLY A 63 -5.57 7.49 -1.49
N GLU A 64 -5.01 8.40 -2.28
CA GLU A 64 -3.83 8.13 -3.11
C GLU A 64 -2.56 8.10 -2.24
N LEU A 65 -1.71 7.10 -2.46
CA LEU A 65 -0.40 7.02 -1.84
C LEU A 65 0.63 7.62 -2.77
N VAL A 66 1.24 8.73 -2.36
CA VAL A 66 2.22 9.48 -3.15
C VAL A 66 3.59 9.47 -2.48
N ASP A 67 4.63 9.68 -3.27
CA ASP A 67 6.03 9.79 -2.80
C ASP A 67 6.56 8.53 -2.08
N ILE A 68 6.05 7.35 -2.47
CA ILE A 68 6.62 6.06 -2.08
C ILE A 68 7.89 5.80 -2.88
N ILE A 69 8.98 5.48 -2.18
CA ILE A 69 10.27 5.12 -2.79
C ILE A 69 10.71 3.76 -2.25
N LYS A 70 11.13 2.84 -3.12
CA LYS A 70 11.72 1.55 -2.72
C LYS A 70 13.23 1.66 -2.62
N TYR A 71 13.77 1.35 -1.46
CA TYR A 71 15.19 1.26 -1.18
C TYR A 71 15.70 -0.18 -1.35
N ARG A 72 17.03 -0.33 -1.31
CA ARG A 72 17.68 -1.65 -1.32
C ARG A 72 17.65 -2.32 0.05
N ALA A 73 17.72 -1.54 1.13
CA ALA A 73 17.73 -1.97 2.52
C ALA A 73 17.33 -0.78 3.42
N ASP A 74 17.16 -1.03 4.72
CA ASP A 74 16.99 -0.05 5.80
C ASP A 74 15.77 0.89 5.67
N GLY A 75 14.82 0.53 4.81
CA GLY A 75 13.54 1.23 4.74
C GLY A 75 12.52 0.67 5.73
N GLN A 76 11.32 1.21 5.70
CA GLN A 76 10.22 0.76 6.54
C GLN A 76 9.33 -0.24 5.81
N GLU A 77 8.43 -0.87 6.56
CA GLU A 77 7.40 -1.74 6.02
C GLU A 77 6.11 -0.95 5.79
N LEU A 78 5.48 -1.18 4.64
CA LEU A 78 4.19 -0.60 4.29
C LEU A 78 3.23 -1.70 3.84
N TYR A 79 2.04 -1.73 4.43
CA TYR A 79 0.98 -2.68 4.11
C TYR A 79 -0.03 -2.02 3.15
N ILE A 80 -0.03 -2.43 1.88
CA ILE A 80 -0.93 -1.89 0.87
C ILE A 80 -2.16 -2.78 0.76
N ARG A 81 -3.31 -2.29 1.23
CA ARG A 81 -4.61 -2.96 1.05
C ARG A 81 -4.81 -3.31 -0.43
N ARG A 82 -5.30 -4.50 -0.77
CA ARG A 82 -5.64 -4.97 -2.13
C ARG A 82 -6.83 -5.92 -2.08
N ALA A 83 -7.50 -6.12 -3.20
CA ALA A 83 -8.55 -7.14 -3.31
C ALA A 83 -7.94 -8.52 -3.08
N TYR A 84 -8.67 -9.42 -2.41
CA TYR A 84 -8.25 -10.79 -2.22
C TYR A 84 -7.96 -11.46 -3.57
N GLN A 85 -6.84 -12.18 -3.65
CA GLN A 85 -6.49 -12.94 -4.84
C GLN A 85 -6.46 -14.42 -4.51
N LYS A 86 -7.36 -15.20 -5.11
CA LYS A 86 -7.26 -16.66 -5.03
C LYS A 86 -5.96 -17.10 -5.71
N LEU A 87 -5.11 -17.84 -4.99
CA LEU A 87 -3.96 -18.54 -5.57
C LEU A 87 -4.46 -19.46 -6.70
N GLY A 88 -4.26 -19.05 -7.96
CA GLY A 88 -4.70 -19.79 -9.15
C GLY A 88 -5.09 -18.93 -10.36
N GLU A 89 -5.39 -17.64 -10.19
CA GLU A 89 -5.77 -16.73 -11.30
C GLU A 89 -4.57 -16.08 -12.03
N TYR A 90 -3.35 -16.58 -11.78
CA TYR A 90 -2.09 -16.09 -12.36
C TYR A 90 -1.35 -17.14 -13.22
N ALA A 91 -2.04 -18.19 -13.68
CA ALA A 91 -1.52 -19.11 -14.69
C ALA A 91 -1.66 -18.54 -16.10
#